data_AF-A0A356KTI0-F1
#
_entry.id   AF-A0A356KTI0-F1
#
_cell.length_a   1.000
_cell.length_b   1.000
_cell.length_c   1.000
_cell.angle_alpha   90.00
_cell.angle_beta   90.00
_cell.angle_gamma   90.00
#
_symmetry.space_group_name_H-M   'P 1'
#
loop_
_entity.id
_entity.type
_entity.pdbx_description
1 polymer ?
#
loop_
_entity_poly.entity_id
_entity_poly.type
_entity_poly.pdbx_seq_one_letter_code
_entity_poly.pdbx_strand_id
1 'polypeptide(L)'
;MPELPDVALYLHALEPRVVGQPIEALRLRGFTLLRSVTPPLAACEGKHVQALSRLGKRIVFELEDELFLVFHLMIAGRFQWKPRGAGLGKIVHLALDFPAGTLLLTEAGTQKRAHLHVVAGREGLAAHDPGGLDVLA
;
A
#
# COMPACT_ATOMS: atom_id res chain seq x y z
N MET A 1 -12.38 7.81 7.58
CA MET A 1 -11.48 7.14 6.61
C MET A 1 -11.04 8.21 5.63
N PRO A 2 -9.81 8.22 5.07
CA PRO A 2 -9.52 9.10 3.95
C PRO A 2 -10.61 8.93 2.89
N GLU A 3 -11.23 10.03 2.50
CA GLU A 3 -12.27 10.00 1.48
C GLU A 3 -11.66 9.90 0.08
N LEU A 4 -12.49 9.76 -0.96
CA LEU A 4 -11.99 9.59 -2.34
C LEU A 4 -10.98 10.69 -2.77
N PRO A 5 -11.18 11.98 -2.45
CA PRO A 5 -10.19 13.02 -2.76
C PRO A 5 -8.86 12.82 -2.04
N ASP A 6 -8.88 12.32 -0.79
CA ASP A 6 -7.66 12.06 -0.02
C ASP A 6 -6.86 10.90 -0.63
N VAL A 7 -7.56 9.86 -1.12
CA VAL A 7 -6.94 8.74 -1.83
C VAL A 7 -6.30 9.22 -3.13
N ALA A 8 -6.99 10.04 -3.92
CA ALA A 8 -6.44 10.61 -5.15
C ALA A 8 -5.18 11.46 -4.87
N LEU A 9 -5.18 12.23 -3.79
CA LEU A 9 -4.00 13.01 -3.37
C LEU A 9 -2.82 12.11 -3.00
N TYR A 10 -3.07 10.99 -2.32
CA TYR A 10 -2.02 10.01 -2.05
C TYR A 10 -1.44 9.44 -3.34
N LEU A 11 -2.28 9.04 -4.30
CA LEU A 11 -1.80 8.51 -5.58
C LEU A 11 -0.91 9.54 -6.29
N HIS A 12 -1.40 10.77 -6.45
CA HIS A 12 -0.66 11.86 -7.09
C HIS A 12 0.69 12.15 -6.40
N ALA A 13 0.72 12.13 -5.06
CA ALA A 13 1.95 12.35 -4.32
C ALA A 13 2.91 11.15 -4.40
N LEU A 14 2.40 9.92 -4.43
CA LEU A 14 3.24 8.72 -4.42
C LEU A 14 3.81 8.40 -5.79
N GLU A 15 3.03 8.61 -6.85
CA GLU A 15 3.37 8.26 -8.23
C GLU A 15 4.80 8.66 -8.65
N PRO A 16 5.24 9.93 -8.54
CA PRO A 16 6.60 10.33 -8.95
C PRO A 16 7.72 9.76 -8.06
N ARG A 17 7.38 9.14 -6.92
CA ARG A 17 8.35 8.59 -5.96
C ARG A 17 8.52 7.08 -6.09
N VAL A 18 7.49 6.37 -6.54
CA VAL A 18 7.45 4.90 -6.47
C VAL A 18 7.29 4.22 -7.83
N VAL A 19 6.60 4.84 -8.79
CA VAL A 19 6.40 4.22 -10.11
C VAL A 19 7.74 4.11 -10.85
N GLY A 20 7.98 2.95 -11.45
CA GLY A 20 9.24 2.57 -12.07
C GLY A 20 10.35 2.22 -11.08
N GLN A 21 10.10 2.24 -9.77
CA GLN A 21 11.10 1.90 -8.74
C GLN A 21 10.87 0.49 -8.18
N PRO A 22 11.94 -0.26 -7.87
CA PRO A 22 11.82 -1.54 -7.18
C PRO A 22 11.49 -1.32 -5.70
N ILE A 23 10.68 -2.22 -5.13
CA ILE A 23 10.54 -2.33 -3.69
C ILE A 23 11.75 -3.12 -3.17
N GLU A 24 12.71 -2.45 -2.55
CA GLU A 24 13.95 -3.07 -2.06
C GLU A 24 13.70 -3.97 -0.83
N ALA A 25 12.77 -3.58 0.04
CA ALA A 25 12.40 -4.34 1.22
C ALA A 25 10.99 -3.99 1.72
N LEU A 26 10.29 -4.99 2.29
CA LEU A 26 9.01 -4.78 2.99
C LEU A 26 9.16 -5.16 4.48
N ARG A 27 9.24 -4.15 5.34
CA ARG A 27 9.44 -4.36 6.79
C ARG A 27 8.12 -4.18 7.54
N LEU A 28 7.58 -5.26 8.08
CA LEU A 28 6.30 -5.29 8.78
C LEU A 28 6.48 -5.26 10.30
N ARG A 29 5.67 -4.45 11.00
CA ARG A 29 5.58 -4.46 12.46
C ARG A 29 4.32 -5.22 12.91
N GLY A 30 4.52 -6.47 13.32
CA GLY A 30 3.45 -7.34 13.81
C GLY A 30 2.50 -7.83 12.72
N PHE A 31 1.52 -8.64 13.10
CA PHE A 31 0.68 -9.39 12.15
C PHE A 31 -0.66 -8.72 11.83
N THR A 32 -0.99 -7.60 12.48
CA THR A 32 -2.33 -7.01 12.40
C THR A 32 -2.61 -6.22 11.13
N LEU A 33 -1.62 -5.96 10.27
CA LEU A 33 -1.82 -5.24 9.02
C LEU A 33 -2.12 -6.19 7.85
N LEU A 34 -1.32 -7.25 7.71
CA LEU A 34 -1.43 -8.19 6.59
C LEU A 34 -2.68 -9.07 6.74
N ARG A 35 -3.43 -9.24 5.66
CA ARG A 35 -4.71 -9.97 5.61
C ARG A 35 -4.72 -11.13 4.62
N SER A 36 -3.64 -11.31 3.85
CA SER A 36 -3.44 -12.46 2.99
C SER A 36 -2.14 -13.18 3.37
N VAL A 37 -2.10 -14.48 3.10
CA VAL A 37 -0.91 -15.32 3.32
C VAL A 37 -0.33 -15.83 2.00
N THR A 38 -1.11 -15.75 0.92
CA THR A 38 -0.73 -16.19 -0.43
C THR A 38 -1.22 -15.14 -1.44
N PRO A 39 -0.35 -14.60 -2.30
CA PRO A 39 1.12 -14.73 -2.28
C PRO A 39 1.75 -14.19 -0.98
N PRO A 40 2.94 -14.68 -0.58
CA PRO A 40 3.62 -14.15 0.60
C PRO A 40 4.10 -12.71 0.35
N LEU A 41 4.14 -11.87 1.39
CA LEU A 41 4.58 -10.48 1.28
C LEU A 41 5.99 -10.32 0.68
N ALA A 42 6.88 -11.27 0.96
CA ALA A 42 8.23 -11.29 0.42
C ALA A 42 8.28 -11.47 -1.12
N ALA A 43 7.22 -11.97 -1.75
CA ALA A 43 7.16 -12.07 -3.21
C ALA A 43 7.17 -10.70 -3.91
N CYS A 44 6.86 -9.62 -3.18
CA CYS A 44 6.87 -8.26 -3.68
C CYS A 44 8.27 -7.61 -3.63
N GLU A 45 9.23 -8.19 -2.90
CA GLU A 45 10.60 -7.66 -2.84
C GLU A 45 11.30 -7.81 -4.20
N GLY A 46 12.01 -6.76 -4.61
CA GLY A 46 12.69 -6.65 -5.90
C GLY A 46 11.77 -6.33 -7.09
N LYS A 47 10.44 -6.37 -6.93
CA LYS A 47 9.50 -6.05 -8.01
C LYS A 47 9.38 -4.55 -8.21
N HIS A 48 9.38 -4.12 -9.47
CA HIS A 48 9.11 -2.73 -9.82
C HIS A 48 7.62 -2.40 -9.69
N VAL A 49 7.31 -1.22 -9.16
CA VAL A 49 5.96 -0.67 -9.20
C VAL A 49 5.70 -0.18 -10.62
N GLN A 50 4.76 -0.81 -11.32
CA GLN A 50 4.39 -0.46 -12.69
C GLN A 50 3.40 0.70 -12.74
N ALA A 51 2.43 0.69 -11.82
CA ALA A 51 1.41 1.71 -11.74
C ALA A 51 0.85 1.85 -10.32
N LEU A 52 0.20 2.99 -10.06
CA LEU A 52 -0.67 3.16 -8.91
C LEU A 52 -2.10 3.36 -9.40
N SER A 53 -3.05 2.75 -8.70
CA SER A 53 -4.46 2.93 -8.99
C SER A 53 -5.27 2.91 -7.69
N ARG A 54 -6.59 3.10 -7.80
CA ARG A 54 -7.50 2.89 -6.68
C ARG A 54 -8.59 1.92 -7.02
N LEU A 55 -9.11 1.30 -5.97
CA LEU A 55 -10.29 0.45 -6.02
C LEU A 55 -11.26 0.90 -4.92
N GLY A 56 -12.19 1.78 -5.28
CA GLY A 56 -12.97 2.56 -4.33
C GLY A 56 -12.05 3.39 -3.42
N LYS A 57 -12.05 3.11 -2.11
CA LYS A 57 -11.23 3.80 -1.09
C LYS A 57 -9.91 3.07 -0.78
N ARG A 58 -9.51 2.12 -1.62
CA ARG A 58 -8.25 1.38 -1.51
C ARG A 58 -7.21 1.96 -2.45
N ILE A 59 -5.96 1.99 -2.00
CA ILE A 59 -4.80 2.33 -2.82
C ILE A 59 -4.18 1.04 -3.30
N VAL A 60 -3.94 0.92 -4.59
CA VAL A 60 -3.37 -0.27 -5.23
C VAL A 60 -2.02 0.08 -5.82
N PHE A 61 -1.00 -0.68 -5.45
CA PHE A 61 0.27 -0.70 -6.16
C PHE A 61 0.26 -1.91 -7.08
N GLU A 62 0.35 -1.68 -8.39
CA GLU A 62 0.57 -2.72 -9.39
C GLU A 62 2.07 -2.94 -9.52
N LEU A 63 2.50 -4.18 -9.33
CA LEU A 63 3.89 -4.60 -9.42
C LEU A 63 4.08 -5.50 -10.63
N GLU A 64 5.33 -5.79 -10.97
CA GLU A 64 5.68 -6.85 -11.92
C GLU A 64 5.03 -8.20 -11.56
N ASP A 65 4.88 -9.05 -12.58
CA ASP A 65 4.26 -10.38 -12.50
C ASP A 65 2.79 -10.39 -12.04
N GLU A 66 2.06 -9.31 -12.31
CA GLU A 66 0.66 -9.12 -11.90
C GLU A 66 0.46 -9.32 -10.39
N LEU A 67 1.42 -8.84 -9.59
CA LEU A 67 1.29 -8.76 -8.15
C LEU A 67 0.74 -7.39 -7.74
N PHE A 68 -0.16 -7.39 -6.77
CA PHE A 68 -0.81 -6.16 -6.30
C PHE A 68 -0.71 -6.05 -4.78
N LEU A 69 -0.29 -4.87 -4.30
CA LEU A 69 -0.44 -4.48 -2.91
C LEU A 69 -1.68 -3.60 -2.77
N VAL A 70 -2.70 -4.11 -2.08
CA VAL A 70 -3.97 -3.42 -1.88
C VAL A 70 -4.06 -2.91 -0.44
N PHE A 71 -3.96 -1.59 -0.29
CA PHE A 71 -4.01 -0.90 0.99
C PHE A 71 -5.40 -0.33 1.27
N HIS A 72 -5.91 -0.59 2.46
CA HIS A 72 -7.07 0.12 3.00
C HIS A 72 -6.66 0.90 4.25
N LEU A 73 -6.59 2.23 4.16
CA LEU A 73 -6.06 3.09 5.23
C LEU A 73 -7.00 3.24 6.43
N MET A 74 -8.26 2.80 6.31
CA MET A 74 -9.29 2.94 7.35
C MET A 74 -9.34 4.38 7.87
N ILE A 75 -9.56 4.64 9.16
CA ILE A 75 -9.77 6.00 9.67
C ILE A 75 -8.45 6.72 9.94
N ALA A 76 -7.52 6.06 10.62
CA ALA A 76 -6.30 6.66 11.15
C ALA A 76 -5.02 6.28 10.39
N GLY A 77 -5.11 5.43 9.36
CA GLY A 77 -3.98 5.06 8.52
C GLY A 77 -3.51 6.23 7.67
N ARG A 78 -2.20 6.48 7.66
CA ARG A 78 -1.57 7.55 6.88
C ARG A 78 -0.26 7.05 6.29
N PHE A 79 -0.03 7.38 5.02
CA PHE A 79 1.28 7.24 4.40
C PHE A 79 2.17 8.43 4.72
N GLN A 80 3.46 8.17 4.93
CA GLN A 80 4.49 9.19 5.11
C GLN A 80 5.75 8.82 4.35
N TRP A 81 6.23 9.70 3.49
CA TRP A 81 7.56 9.56 2.87
C TRP A 81 8.64 10.04 3.84
N LYS A 82 9.70 9.25 4.00
CA LYS A 82 10.85 9.55 4.86
C LYS A 82 12.16 9.26 4.13
N PRO A 83 13.29 9.80 4.62
CA PRO A 83 14.61 9.37 4.14
C PRO A 83 14.77 7.85 4.21
N ARG A 84 15.59 7.31 3.31
CA ARG A 84 15.86 5.87 3.20
C ARG A 84 16.30 5.28 4.54
N GLY A 85 15.80 4.08 4.84
CA GLY A 85 16.15 3.36 6.07
C GLY A 85 15.39 3.83 7.31
N ALA A 86 14.30 4.59 7.15
CA ALA A 86 13.46 5.00 8.28
C ALA A 86 12.99 3.79 9.09
N GLY A 87 13.08 3.87 10.42
CA GLY A 87 12.78 2.75 11.32
C GLY A 87 11.28 2.54 11.58
N LEU A 88 10.94 1.33 12.05
CA LEU A 88 9.58 0.96 12.46
C LEU A 88 9.26 1.45 13.88
N GLY A 89 9.12 2.77 14.05
CA GLY A 89 8.70 3.41 15.30
C GLY A 89 7.34 2.90 15.82
N LYS A 90 6.94 3.34 17.03
CA LYS A 90 5.78 2.79 17.77
C LYS A 90 4.46 2.78 16.98
N ILE A 91 4.24 3.76 16.11
CA ILE A 91 3.00 3.92 15.32
C ILE A 91 3.10 3.40 13.89
N VAL A 92 4.27 2.88 13.49
CA VAL A 92 4.56 2.43 12.12
C VAL A 92 4.22 0.95 11.99
N HIS A 93 3.39 0.60 11.01
CA HIS A 93 2.97 -0.78 10.73
C HIS A 93 3.76 -1.44 9.61
N LEU A 94 4.15 -0.66 8.61
CA LEU A 94 4.89 -1.12 7.45
C LEU A 94 5.86 -0.03 7.02
N ALA A 95 7.03 -0.45 6.56
CA ALA A 95 7.92 0.34 5.74
C ALA A 95 8.14 -0.38 4.41
N LEU A 96 7.91 0.34 3.31
CA LEU A 96 8.30 -0.04 1.96
C LEU A 96 9.55 0.76 1.63
N ASP A 97 10.69 0.09 1.46
CA ASP A 97 11.94 0.74 1.10
C ASP A 97 12.08 0.82 -0.41
N PHE A 98 12.42 2.00 -0.90
CA PHE A 98 12.70 2.33 -2.28
C PHE A 98 14.10 2.96 -2.38
N PRO A 99 14.71 3.00 -3.58
CA PRO A 99 16.02 3.60 -3.77
C PRO A 99 16.15 5.02 -3.21
N ALA A 100 15.11 5.84 -3.42
CA ALA A 100 15.07 7.25 -3.06
C ALA A 100 14.49 7.56 -1.66
N GLY A 101 14.00 6.55 -0.91
CA GLY A 101 13.38 6.79 0.39
C GLY A 101 12.55 5.63 0.91
N THR A 102 11.90 5.85 2.04
CA THR A 102 11.05 4.85 2.69
C THR A 102 9.62 5.39 2.79
N LEU A 103 8.66 4.62 2.29
CA LEU A 103 7.25 4.87 2.48
C LEU A 103 6.76 4.14 3.75
N LEU A 104 6.38 4.91 4.76
CA LEU A 104 5.83 4.37 6.00
C LEU A 104 4.31 4.36 5.98
N LEU A 105 3.70 3.25 6.36
CA LEU A 105 2.30 3.22 6.77
C LEU A 105 2.21 3.35 8.29
N THR A 106 1.60 4.44 8.74
CA THR A 106 1.39 4.75 10.16
C THR A 106 -0.08 4.68 10.52
N GLU A 107 -0.38 4.34 11.77
CA GLU A 107 -1.75 4.44 12.29
C GLU A 107 -1.72 5.02 13.70
N ALA A 108 -2.38 6.16 13.90
CA ALA A 108 -2.54 6.78 15.21
C ALA A 108 -3.63 6.07 16.02
N GLY A 109 -3.48 6.03 17.35
CA GLY A 109 -4.45 5.41 18.27
C GLY A 109 -4.13 3.97 18.67
N THR A 110 -4.94 3.43 19.58
CA THR A 110 -4.74 2.10 20.19
C THR A 110 -5.31 0.96 19.35
N GLN A 111 -6.33 1.23 18.55
CA GLN A 111 -6.94 0.26 17.63
C GLN A 111 -6.29 0.36 16.26
N LYS A 112 -5.82 -0.77 15.74
CA LYS A 112 -5.14 -0.87 14.45
C LYS A 112 -6.07 -1.54 13.45
N ARG A 113 -6.49 -0.79 12.45
CA ARG A 113 -7.52 -1.20 11.48
C ARG A 113 -7.02 -1.11 10.04
N ALA A 114 -5.91 -0.43 9.76
CA ALA A 114 -5.36 -0.43 8.41
C ALA A 114 -5.10 -1.86 7.94
N HIS A 115 -5.41 -2.14 6.67
CA HIS A 115 -5.27 -3.46 6.06
C HIS A 115 -4.34 -3.42 4.85
N LEU A 116 -3.62 -4.51 4.66
CA LEU A 116 -2.84 -4.82 3.46
C LEU A 116 -3.21 -6.21 2.96
N HIS A 117 -3.51 -6.32 1.68
CA HIS A 117 -3.56 -7.60 0.96
C HIS A 117 -2.47 -7.63 -0.12
N VAL A 118 -1.79 -8.76 -0.23
CA VAL A 118 -1.01 -9.15 -1.40
C VAL A 118 -1.89 -10.04 -2.26
N VAL A 119 -2.01 -9.72 -3.54
CA VAL A 119 -2.93 -10.36 -4.47
C VAL A 119 -2.20 -10.67 -5.77
N ALA A 120 -2.52 -11.80 -6.40
CA ALA A 120 -1.99 -12.16 -7.72
C ALA A 120 -3.10 -12.14 -8.77
N GLY A 121 -2.77 -11.66 -9.96
CA GLY A 121 -3.65 -11.64 -11.12
C GLY A 121 -4.76 -10.59 -11.05
N ARG A 122 -5.19 -10.11 -12.21
CA ARG A 122 -6.25 -9.08 -12.31
C ARG A 122 -7.60 -9.55 -11.78
N GLU A 123 -7.91 -10.83 -11.94
CA GLU A 123 -9.13 -11.43 -11.38
C GLU A 123 -9.10 -11.40 -9.84
N GLY A 124 -7.95 -11.73 -9.25
CA GLY A 124 -7.74 -11.61 -7.81
C GLY A 124 -7.93 -10.16 -7.35
N LEU A 125 -7.37 -9.19 -8.07
CA LEU A 125 -7.55 -7.77 -7.76
C LEU A 125 -9.03 -7.35 -7.84
N ALA A 126 -9.76 -7.79 -8.87
CA ALA A 126 -11.17 -7.48 -9.06
C ALA A 126 -12.06 -8.00 -7.91
N ALA A 127 -11.69 -9.12 -7.27
CA ALA A 127 -12.40 -9.63 -6.11
C ALA A 127 -12.33 -8.70 -4.87
N HIS A 128 -11.44 -7.71 -4.86
CA HIS A 128 -11.37 -6.67 -3.84
C HIS A 128 -12.25 -5.45 -4.13
N ASP A 129 -12.92 -5.42 -5.28
CA ASP A 129 -13.82 -4.35 -5.68
C ASP A 129 -15.12 -4.43 -4.86
N PRO A 130 -15.49 -3.39 -4.10
CA PRO A 130 -16.77 -3.35 -3.41
C PRO A 130 -17.98 -3.18 -4.35
N GLY A 131 -17.78 -3.00 -5.66
CA GLY A 131 -18.84 -2.88 -6.67
C GLY A 131 -19.60 -1.56 -6.67
N GLY A 132 -19.04 -0.53 -6.00
CA GLY A 132 -19.62 0.81 -5.94
C GLY A 132 -19.30 1.65 -7.17
N LEU A 133 -20.13 2.65 -7.47
CA LEU A 133 -19.85 3.59 -8.56
C LEU A 133 -18.57 4.39 -8.29
N ASP A 134 -17.76 4.49 -9.33
CA ASP A 134 -16.61 5.38 -9.34
C ASP A 134 -17.01 6.77 -9.84
N VAL A 135 -17.06 7.74 -8.93
CA VAL A 135 -17.46 9.13 -9.24
C VAL A 135 -16.30 10.02 -9.68
N LEU A 136 -15.06 9.51 -9.69
CA LEU A 136 -13.86 10.25 -10.09
C LEU A 136 -13.07 9.52 -11.20
N ALA A 137 -13.68 8.57 -11.91
CA ALA A 137 -13.08 7.90 -13.07
C ALA A 137 -13.10 8.78 -14.32
#